data_AF-A0A6L5DXD3-F1
#
_entry.id   AF-A0A6L5DXD3-F1
#
_cell.length_a   1.000
_cell.length_b   1.000
_cell.length_c   1.000
_cell.angle_alpha   90.00
_cell.angle_beta   90.00
_cell.angle_gamma   90.00
#
_symmetry.space_group_name_H-M   'P 1'
#
loop_
_entity.id
_entity.type
_entity.pdbx_description
1 polymer ?
#
loop_
_entity_poly.entity_id
_entity_poly.type
_entity_poly.pdbx_seq_one_letter_code
_entity_poly.pdbx_strand_id
1 'polypeptide(L)'
;MITNKYNYEIIQNIIEFYKLQPGVKNNHLDKLEEYLVVLSSFISDAFNDLNEIRNSEVIDNYEDIIDVLNSYINSVSEEIKKIFLDDSISITPLLYDDQFNLNEIQIIEYYKKINNGDQNEMNLSEYINSLENSLYDKAFGEILCDLTLSTIKEINSDLIIRVEDLM
;
A
#
# COMPACT_ATOMS: atom_id res chain seq x y z
N MET A 1 -3.41 -20.44 -3.33
CA MET A 1 -2.20 -21.31 -3.27
C MET A 1 -1.20 -21.06 -4.41
N ILE A 2 -1.63 -20.58 -5.60
CA ILE A 2 -0.72 -20.28 -6.74
C ILE A 2 0.00 -18.93 -6.56
N THR A 3 -0.63 -17.94 -5.94
CA THR A 3 -0.10 -16.58 -5.69
C THR A 3 1.15 -16.59 -4.78
N ASN A 4 1.15 -17.38 -3.71
CA ASN A 4 2.29 -17.45 -2.78
C ASN A 4 3.56 -18.04 -3.39
N LYS A 5 3.43 -19.00 -4.31
CA LYS A 5 4.60 -19.61 -4.95
C LYS A 5 5.28 -18.63 -5.92
N TYR A 6 4.48 -17.90 -6.69
CA TYR A 6 4.98 -16.91 -7.64
C TYR A 6 5.62 -15.70 -6.95
N ASN A 7 5.01 -15.22 -5.86
CA ASN A 7 5.58 -14.17 -5.02
C ASN A 7 6.92 -14.60 -4.41
N TYR A 8 7.02 -15.84 -3.93
CA TYR A 8 8.27 -16.38 -3.39
C TYR A 8 9.37 -16.48 -4.46
N GLU A 9 9.06 -16.94 -5.67
CA GLU A 9 10.02 -16.99 -6.78
C GLU A 9 10.53 -15.58 -7.17
N ILE A 10 9.66 -14.57 -7.18
CA ILE A 10 10.07 -13.18 -7.40
C ILE A 10 10.99 -12.68 -6.29
N ILE A 11 10.63 -12.91 -5.03
CA ILE A 11 11.47 -12.53 -3.88
C ILE A 11 12.84 -13.21 -3.99
N GLN A 12 12.90 -14.50 -4.30
CA GLN A 12 14.17 -15.21 -4.49
C GLN A 12 15.01 -14.62 -5.63
N ASN A 13 14.39 -14.26 -6.76
CA ASN A 13 15.11 -13.60 -7.86
C ASN A 13 15.68 -12.23 -7.44
N ILE A 14 14.94 -11.46 -6.65
CA ILE A 14 15.41 -10.18 -6.09
C ILE A 14 16.61 -10.43 -5.15
N ILE A 15 16.51 -11.40 -4.25
CA ILE A 15 17.60 -11.77 -3.33
C ILE A 15 18.84 -12.28 -4.09
N GLU A 16 18.66 -13.08 -5.13
CA GLU A 16 19.75 -13.54 -6.00
C GLU A 16 20.45 -12.39 -6.72
N PHE A 17 19.70 -11.37 -7.16
CA PHE A 17 20.28 -10.16 -7.73
C PHE A 17 21.18 -9.42 -6.73
N TYR A 18 20.73 -9.22 -5.48
CA TYR A 18 21.53 -8.55 -4.45
C TYR A 18 22.74 -9.37 -4.00
N LYS A 19 22.68 -10.70 -4.03
CA LYS A 19 23.84 -11.58 -3.78
C LYS A 19 25.01 -11.32 -4.73
N LEU A 20 24.75 -10.81 -5.93
CA LEU A 20 25.76 -10.52 -6.95
C LEU A 20 26.31 -9.09 -6.83
N GLN A 21 25.74 -8.23 -5.98
CA GLN A 21 26.17 -6.84 -5.85
C GLN A 21 27.40 -6.71 -4.94
N PRO A 22 28.42 -5.93 -5.36
CA PRO A 22 29.62 -5.73 -4.57
C PRO A 22 29.30 -4.92 -3.30
N GLY A 23 29.69 -5.43 -2.14
CA GLY A 23 29.56 -4.73 -0.85
C GLY A 23 28.39 -5.19 0.02
N VAL A 24 27.45 -5.95 -0.53
CA VAL A 24 26.31 -6.50 0.22
C VAL A 24 26.77 -7.65 1.13
N LYS A 25 26.47 -7.57 2.42
CA LYS A 25 26.78 -8.62 3.41
C LYS A 25 25.64 -9.62 3.53
N ASN A 26 25.95 -10.88 3.85
CA ASN A 26 24.92 -11.92 4.06
C ASN A 26 23.85 -11.50 5.08
N ASN A 27 24.25 -10.89 6.20
CA ASN A 27 23.29 -10.43 7.22
C ASN A 27 22.36 -9.30 6.71
N HIS A 28 22.71 -8.58 5.64
CA HIS A 28 21.83 -7.59 5.02
C HIS A 28 20.81 -8.27 4.11
N LEU A 29 21.23 -9.32 3.38
CA LEU A 29 20.35 -10.14 2.54
C LEU A 29 19.29 -10.87 3.36
N ASP A 30 19.67 -11.45 4.49
CA ASP A 30 18.72 -12.18 5.36
C ASP A 30 17.62 -11.24 5.87
N LYS A 31 17.98 -10.00 6.21
CA LYS A 31 17.02 -8.97 6.62
C LYS A 31 16.14 -8.51 5.46
N LEU A 32 16.73 -8.26 4.29
CA LEU A 32 15.98 -7.89 3.10
C LEU A 32 14.95 -8.97 2.72
N GLU A 33 15.33 -10.24 2.79
CA GLU A 33 14.44 -11.37 2.55
C GLU A 33 13.29 -11.41 3.55
N GLU A 34 13.58 -11.26 4.85
CA GLU A 34 12.57 -11.20 5.90
C GLU A 34 11.56 -10.07 5.63
N TYR A 35 12.02 -8.88 5.27
CA TYR A 35 11.15 -7.73 5.00
C TYR A 35 10.33 -7.89 3.73
N LEU A 36 10.93 -8.37 2.63
CA LEU A 36 10.21 -8.62 1.39
C LEU A 36 9.11 -9.67 1.58
N VAL A 37 9.37 -10.71 2.38
CA VAL A 37 8.37 -11.73 2.71
C VAL A 37 7.21 -11.11 3.50
N VAL A 38 7.51 -10.35 4.56
CA VAL A 38 6.47 -9.73 5.41
C VAL A 38 5.63 -8.73 4.62
N LEU A 39 6.27 -7.81 3.89
CA LEU A 39 5.58 -6.82 3.06
C LEU A 39 4.73 -7.48 1.97
N SER A 40 5.23 -8.57 1.35
CA SER A 40 4.45 -9.31 0.36
C SER A 40 3.19 -9.94 0.94
N SER A 41 3.21 -10.34 2.22
CA SER A 41 2.02 -10.84 2.91
C SER A 41 0.97 -9.74 3.07
N PHE A 42 1.37 -8.58 3.58
CA PHE A 42 0.44 -7.46 3.79
C PHE A 42 -0.21 -6.98 2.49
N ILE A 43 0.56 -6.92 1.40
CA ILE A 43 0.00 -6.57 0.08
C ILE A 43 -0.97 -7.65 -0.40
N SER A 44 -0.63 -8.93 -0.22
CA SER A 44 -1.50 -10.03 -0.62
C SER A 44 -2.82 -10.00 0.15
N ASP A 45 -2.78 -9.74 1.46
CA ASP A 45 -3.96 -9.64 2.31
C ASP A 45 -4.84 -8.47 1.84
N ALA A 46 -4.27 -7.27 1.71
CA ALA A 46 -5.00 -6.11 1.22
C ALA A 46 -5.58 -6.30 -0.20
N PHE A 47 -4.86 -7.00 -1.09
CA PHE A 47 -5.36 -7.31 -2.43
C PHE A 47 -6.52 -8.31 -2.41
N ASN A 48 -6.48 -9.31 -1.53
CA ASN A 48 -7.57 -10.24 -1.37
C ASN A 48 -8.81 -9.51 -0.85
N ASP A 49 -8.66 -8.69 0.19
CA ASP A 49 -9.76 -7.93 0.78
C ASP A 49 -10.40 -6.98 -0.25
N LEU A 50 -9.59 -6.22 -1.01
CA LEU A 50 -10.11 -5.37 -2.10
C LEU A 50 -10.82 -6.15 -3.20
N ASN A 51 -10.35 -7.36 -3.53
CA ASN A 51 -11.02 -8.21 -4.52
C ASN A 51 -12.35 -8.75 -3.99
N GLU A 52 -12.43 -9.09 -2.71
CA GLU A 52 -13.70 -9.50 -2.08
C GLU A 52 -14.71 -8.36 -2.15
N ILE A 53 -14.30 -7.14 -1.81
CA ILE A 53 -15.13 -5.92 -1.94
C ILE A 53 -15.55 -5.72 -3.41
N ARG A 54 -14.63 -5.85 -4.37
CA ARG A 54 -14.93 -5.69 -5.81
C ARG A 54 -15.93 -6.70 -6.36
N ASN A 55 -16.00 -7.89 -5.79
CA ASN A 55 -16.92 -8.93 -6.22
C ASN A 55 -18.32 -8.77 -5.61
N SER A 56 -18.55 -7.74 -4.77
CA SER A 56 -19.89 -7.40 -4.29
C SER A 56 -20.74 -6.81 -5.42
N GLU A 57 -22.06 -7.00 -5.37
CA GLU A 57 -22.98 -6.50 -6.41
C GLU A 57 -23.06 -4.96 -6.44
N VAL A 58 -22.74 -4.30 -5.33
CA VAL A 58 -22.73 -2.85 -5.17
C VAL A 58 -21.59 -2.46 -4.23
N ILE A 59 -20.73 -1.56 -4.69
CA ILE A 59 -19.66 -0.95 -3.88
C ILE A 59 -20.13 0.43 -3.42
N ASP A 60 -20.97 0.46 -2.39
CA ASP A 60 -21.49 1.68 -1.77
C ASP A 60 -20.97 1.87 -0.33
N ASN A 61 -20.36 0.85 0.26
CA ASN A 61 -19.64 0.97 1.52
C ASN A 61 -18.17 1.33 1.28
N TYR A 62 -17.88 2.62 1.20
CA TYR A 62 -16.53 3.11 0.99
C TYR A 62 -15.62 2.93 2.21
N GLU A 63 -16.20 2.74 3.40
CA GLU A 63 -15.47 2.53 4.65
C GLU A 63 -14.65 1.25 4.58
N ASP A 64 -15.22 0.16 4.05
CA ASP A 64 -14.51 -1.11 3.88
C ASP A 64 -13.24 -0.93 3.03
N ILE A 65 -13.27 -0.10 2.00
CA ILE A 65 -12.11 0.17 1.14
C ILE A 65 -11.04 0.96 1.90
N ILE A 66 -11.47 1.97 2.66
CA ILE A 66 -10.57 2.78 3.48
C ILE A 66 -9.98 1.97 4.63
N ASP A 67 -10.74 1.04 5.22
CA ASP A 67 -10.29 0.15 6.27
C ASP A 67 -9.21 -0.81 5.80
N VAL A 68 -9.30 -1.29 4.55
CA VAL A 68 -8.22 -2.06 3.94
C VAL A 68 -6.94 -1.22 3.83
N LEU A 69 -7.05 0.03 3.36
CA LEU A 69 -5.90 0.94 3.29
C LEU A 69 -5.31 1.24 4.67
N ASN A 70 -6.15 1.54 5.65
CA ASN A 70 -5.74 1.82 7.02
C ASN A 70 -5.07 0.61 7.67
N SER A 71 -5.61 -0.59 7.48
CA SER A 71 -5.05 -1.84 8.00
C SER A 71 -3.68 -2.12 7.39
N TYR A 72 -3.53 -1.90 6.08
CA TYR A 72 -2.25 -2.00 5.39
C TYR A 72 -1.22 -1.00 5.95
N ILE A 73 -1.59 0.29 6.02
CA ILE A 73 -0.72 1.36 6.54
C ILE A 73 -0.27 1.05 7.98
N ASN A 74 -1.19 0.59 8.84
CA ASN A 74 -0.87 0.25 10.23
C ASN A 74 0.13 -0.90 10.31
N SER A 75 -0.13 -2.00 9.61
CA SER A 75 0.74 -3.19 9.60
C SER A 75 2.14 -2.84 9.10
N VAL A 76 2.22 -2.09 8.01
CA VAL A 76 3.48 -1.61 7.43
C VAL A 76 4.22 -0.67 8.38
N SER A 77 3.52 0.28 9.00
CA SER A 77 4.11 1.24 9.95
C SER A 77 4.69 0.56 11.20
N GLU A 78 4.04 -0.50 11.70
CA GLU A 78 4.56 -1.28 12.82
C GLU A 78 5.85 -2.03 12.47
N GLU A 79 5.91 -2.62 11.27
CA GLU A 79 7.11 -3.33 10.82
C GLU A 79 8.26 -2.38 10.51
N ILE A 80 8.01 -1.25 9.82
CA ILE A 80 9.02 -0.24 9.49
C ILE A 80 9.73 0.28 10.73
N LYS A 81 9.01 0.51 11.85
CA LYS A 81 9.62 0.97 13.11
C LYS A 81 10.69 0.01 13.65
N LYS A 82 10.65 -1.26 13.27
CA LYS A 82 11.67 -2.25 13.64
C LYS A 82 12.92 -2.14 12.76
N ILE A 83 12.79 -1.56 11.56
CA ILE A 83 13.83 -1.43 10.54
C ILE A 83 14.53 -0.08 10.66
N PHE A 84 13.74 0.99 10.68
CA PHE A 84 14.20 2.37 10.67
C PHE A 84 14.01 2.98 12.06
N LEU A 85 15.10 3.00 12.85
CA LEU A 85 15.08 3.51 14.23
C LEU A 85 14.92 5.03 14.31
N ASP A 86 15.31 5.74 13.24
CA ASP A 86 15.34 7.21 13.19
C ASP A 86 14.44 7.80 12.08
N ASP A 87 13.76 6.98 11.28
CA ASP A 87 13.09 7.44 10.06
C ASP A 87 11.56 7.43 10.19
N SER A 88 10.98 8.62 9.94
CA SER A 88 9.58 8.93 10.14
C SER A 88 8.78 8.63 8.87
N ILE A 89 8.60 7.36 8.50
CA ILE A 89 7.59 7.05 7.47
C ILE A 89 6.22 7.35 8.09
N SER A 90 5.74 8.55 7.83
CA SER A 90 4.52 9.12 8.40
C SER A 90 3.38 9.02 7.40
N ILE A 91 3.11 7.83 6.90
CA ILE A 91 1.82 7.58 6.25
C ILE A 91 0.80 7.42 7.37
N THR A 92 -0.06 8.43 7.53
CA THR A 92 -1.04 8.43 8.61
C THR A 92 -2.35 7.84 8.09
N PRO A 93 -2.92 6.83 8.76
CA PRO A 93 -4.24 6.31 8.42
C PRO A 93 -5.31 7.41 8.44
N LEU A 94 -6.38 7.25 7.65
CA LEU A 94 -7.55 8.11 7.78
C LEU A 94 -8.23 7.79 9.10
N LEU A 95 -8.22 8.75 10.03
CA LEU A 95 -9.05 8.68 11.22
C LEU A 95 -10.44 9.20 10.87
N TYR A 96 -11.43 8.33 10.95
CA TYR A 96 -12.85 8.67 10.86
C TYR A 96 -13.61 7.99 12.00
N ASP A 97 -14.79 8.51 12.31
CA ASP A 97 -15.64 7.97 13.36
C ASP A 97 -16.59 6.96 12.71
N ASP A 98 -16.55 5.70 13.15
CA ASP A 98 -17.41 4.60 12.68
C ASP A 98 -18.92 4.91 12.80
N GLN A 99 -19.29 6.00 13.49
CA GLN A 99 -20.67 6.51 13.56
C GLN A 99 -21.06 7.39 12.36
N PHE A 100 -20.13 7.73 11.47
CA PHE A 100 -20.35 8.61 10.32
C PHE A 100 -19.86 7.99 9.02
N ASN A 101 -20.81 7.70 8.12
CA ASN A 101 -20.52 7.27 6.76
C ASN A 101 -19.58 8.25 6.05
N LEU A 102 -18.39 7.77 5.67
CA LEU A 102 -17.46 8.52 4.82
C LEU A 102 -18.15 8.86 3.49
N ASN A 103 -18.22 10.15 3.17
CA ASN A 103 -18.73 10.58 1.87
C ASN A 103 -17.59 10.71 0.83
N GLU A 104 -17.98 10.68 -0.44
CA GLU A 104 -17.08 10.72 -1.60
C GLU A 104 -16.12 11.92 -1.58
N ILE A 105 -16.59 13.10 -1.14
CA ILE A 105 -15.79 14.32 -1.05
C ILE A 105 -14.70 14.15 0.03
N GLN A 106 -15.05 13.60 1.19
CA GLN A 106 -14.08 13.37 2.27
C GLN A 106 -12.98 12.39 1.84
N ILE A 107 -13.35 11.36 1.08
CA ILE A 107 -12.43 10.37 0.53
C ILE A 107 -11.46 11.03 -0.45
N ILE A 108 -11.96 11.82 -1.41
CA ILE A 108 -11.11 12.55 -2.36
C ILE A 108 -10.12 13.46 -1.63
N GLU A 109 -10.59 14.23 -0.64
CA GLU A 109 -9.72 15.12 0.13
C GLU A 109 -8.67 14.37 0.94
N TYR A 110 -8.97 13.15 1.40
CA TYR A 110 -7.98 12.28 2.02
C TYR A 110 -6.90 11.84 1.03
N TYR A 111 -7.26 11.33 -0.16
CA TYR A 111 -6.26 10.93 -1.16
C TYR A 111 -5.43 12.10 -1.69
N LYS A 112 -6.02 13.30 -1.81
CA LYS A 112 -5.25 14.52 -2.13
C LYS A 112 -4.19 14.83 -1.08
N LYS A 113 -4.51 14.66 0.20
CA LYS A 113 -3.53 14.86 1.29
C LYS A 113 -2.43 13.81 1.25
N ILE A 114 -2.78 12.55 0.96
CA ILE A 114 -1.79 11.49 0.75
C ILE A 114 -0.84 11.86 -0.40
N ASN A 115 -1.39 12.26 -1.55
CA ASN A 115 -0.63 12.59 -2.76
C ASN A 115 0.22 13.88 -2.64
N ASN A 116 -0.16 14.81 -1.76
CA ASN A 116 0.53 16.08 -1.57
C ASN A 116 1.31 16.17 -0.25
N GLY A 117 1.51 15.04 0.45
CA GLY A 117 2.24 15.03 1.72
C GLY A 117 3.71 15.42 1.52
N ASP A 118 4.30 16.12 2.50
CA ASP A 118 5.66 16.69 2.45
C ASP A 118 6.79 15.68 2.17
N GLN A 119 6.49 14.37 2.18
CA GLN A 119 7.45 13.28 1.93
C GLN A 119 7.03 12.33 0.79
N ASN A 120 5.86 12.55 0.17
CA ASN A 120 5.22 11.56 -0.70
C ASN A 120 4.86 12.20 -2.05
N GLU A 121 5.78 12.16 -3.03
CA GLU A 121 5.43 12.34 -4.45
C GLU A 121 4.75 11.07 -4.98
N MET A 122 3.64 10.65 -4.35
CA MET A 122 2.86 9.54 -4.88
C MET A 122 2.27 9.99 -6.21
N ASN A 123 2.49 9.24 -7.29
CA ASN A 123 2.03 9.62 -8.63
C ASN A 123 0.54 9.29 -8.84
N LEU A 124 -0.33 9.68 -7.90
CA LEU A 124 -1.75 9.30 -7.87
C LEU A 124 -2.67 10.33 -8.55
N SER A 125 -2.13 11.43 -9.07
CA SER A 125 -2.91 12.55 -9.62
C SER A 125 -3.91 12.13 -10.69
N GLU A 126 -3.55 11.21 -11.59
CA GLU A 126 -4.47 10.71 -12.62
C GLU A 126 -5.63 9.90 -12.04
N TYR A 127 -5.35 9.07 -11.03
CA TYR A 127 -6.36 8.28 -10.33
C TYR A 127 -7.29 9.17 -9.49
N ILE A 128 -6.74 10.17 -8.81
CA ILE A 128 -7.52 11.15 -8.03
C ILE A 128 -8.43 11.94 -8.96
N ASN A 129 -7.92 12.44 -10.09
CA ASN A 129 -8.74 13.13 -11.09
C ASN A 129 -9.84 12.23 -11.65
N SER A 130 -9.55 10.94 -11.86
CA SER A 130 -10.54 9.97 -12.32
C SER A 130 -11.65 9.75 -11.27
N LEU A 131 -11.29 9.70 -9.99
CA LEU A 131 -12.22 9.60 -8.87
C LEU A 131 -13.08 10.87 -8.70
N GLU A 132 -12.49 12.06 -8.89
CA GLU A 132 -13.23 13.33 -8.89
C GLU A 132 -14.27 13.40 -10.01
N ASN A 133 -13.91 12.92 -11.20
CA ASN A 133 -14.79 12.90 -12.36
C ASN A 133 -15.93 11.88 -12.21
N SER A 134 -15.82 10.91 -11.31
CA SER A 134 -16.85 9.90 -11.01
C SER A 134 -17.68 10.23 -9.77
N LEU A 135 -17.57 11.44 -9.21
CA LEU A 135 -18.44 11.91 -8.12
C LEU A 135 -19.91 11.66 -8.45
N TYR A 136 -20.60 11.00 -7.52
CA TYR A 136 -22.01 10.59 -7.61
C TYR A 136 -22.33 9.57 -8.72
N ASP A 137 -21.31 9.02 -9.40
CA ASP A 137 -21.47 7.92 -10.34
C ASP A 137 -21.37 6.58 -9.59
N LYS A 138 -22.10 5.57 -10.09
CA LYS A 138 -21.99 4.19 -9.60
C LYS A 138 -20.59 3.61 -9.76
N ALA A 139 -19.79 4.16 -10.67
CA ALA A 139 -18.40 3.77 -10.88
C ALA A 139 -17.46 4.27 -9.76
N PHE A 140 -17.91 5.14 -8.84
CA PHE A 140 -17.05 5.73 -7.81
C PHE A 140 -16.35 4.66 -6.97
N GLY A 141 -17.09 3.68 -6.46
CA GLY A 141 -16.53 2.60 -5.63
C GLY A 141 -15.47 1.75 -6.35
N GLU A 142 -15.68 1.44 -7.64
CA GLU A 142 -14.71 0.68 -8.44
C GLU A 142 -13.40 1.45 -8.64
N ILE A 143 -13.51 2.75 -8.95
CA ILE A 143 -12.38 3.65 -9.14
C ILE A 143 -11.66 3.89 -7.81
N LEU A 144 -12.39 3.95 -6.70
CA LEU A 144 -11.82 4.04 -5.35
C LEU A 144 -10.99 2.80 -5.01
N CYS A 145 -11.48 1.59 -5.34
CA CYS A 145 -10.68 0.37 -5.19
C CYS A 145 -9.39 0.41 -6.03
N ASP A 146 -9.44 0.89 -7.27
CA ASP A 146 -8.24 1.05 -8.12
C ASP A 146 -7.25 2.04 -7.52
N LEU A 147 -7.74 3.21 -7.07
CA LEU A 147 -6.92 4.22 -6.42
C LEU A 147 -6.26 3.68 -5.14
N THR A 148 -7.01 2.90 -4.35
CA THR A 148 -6.50 2.27 -3.12
C THR A 148 -5.39 1.27 -3.42
N LEU A 149 -5.60 0.41 -4.43
CA LEU A 149 -4.59 -0.53 -4.87
C LEU A 149 -3.33 0.17 -5.38
N SER A 150 -3.48 1.24 -6.17
CA SER A 150 -2.36 2.04 -6.64
C SER A 150 -1.61 2.69 -5.48
N THR A 151 -2.32 3.21 -4.49
CA THR A 151 -1.72 3.79 -3.27
C THR A 151 -0.88 2.77 -2.52
N ILE A 152 -1.41 1.55 -2.30
CA ILE A 152 -0.67 0.44 -1.66
C ILE A 152 0.62 0.10 -2.42
N LYS A 153 0.56 0.08 -3.76
CA LYS A 153 1.73 -0.21 -4.60
C LYS A 153 2.79 0.87 -4.50
N GLU A 154 2.41 2.15 -4.57
CA GLU A 154 3.33 3.28 -4.43
C GLU A 154 4.02 3.27 -3.06
N ILE A 155 3.27 3.02 -1.98
CA ILE A 155 3.85 2.86 -0.63
C ILE A 155 4.88 1.73 -0.62
N ASN A 156 4.53 0.57 -1.16
CA ASN A 156 5.44 -0.56 -1.17
C ASN A 156 6.70 -0.31 -2.01
N SER A 157 6.58 0.36 -3.16
CA SER A 157 7.70 0.72 -4.01
C SER A 157 8.67 1.67 -3.30
N ASP A 158 8.16 2.69 -2.61
CA ASP A 158 9.00 3.60 -1.82
C ASP A 158 9.74 2.85 -0.70
N LEU A 159 9.06 1.92 -0.03
CA LEU A 159 9.67 1.12 1.03
C LEU A 159 10.79 0.20 0.54
N ILE A 160 10.62 -0.43 -0.62
CA ILE A 160 11.67 -1.25 -1.22
C ILE A 160 12.92 -0.40 -1.44
N ILE A 161 12.79 0.78 -2.05
CA ILE A 161 13.92 1.70 -2.30
C ILE A 161 14.61 2.09 -0.99
N ARG A 162 13.85 2.43 0.05
CA ARG A 162 14.44 2.81 1.35
C ARG A 162 15.14 1.65 2.04
N VAL A 163 14.60 0.43 1.95
CA VAL A 163 15.28 -0.75 2.50
C VAL A 163 16.57 -1.03 1.72
N GLU A 164 16.60 -0.75 0.41
CA GLU A 164 17.83 -0.81 -0.38
C GLU A 164 18.88 0.21 0.10
N ASP A 165 18.49 1.44 0.42
CA ASP A 165 19.40 2.50 0.89
C ASP A 165 20.05 2.20 2.26
N LEU A 166 19.52 1.26 3.04
CA LEU A 166 20.12 0.80 4.30
C LEU A 166 21.32 -0.15 4.11
N MET A 167 21.52 -0.69 2.91
CA MET A 167 22.51 -1.74 2.62
C MET A 167 23.87 -1.22 2.17
#